data_AF-A0AAE3GX85-F1
#
_entry.id   AF-A0AAE3GX85-F1
#
_cell.length_a   1.000
_cell.length_b   1.000
_cell.length_c   1.000
_cell.angle_alpha   90.00
_cell.angle_beta   90.00
_cell.angle_gamma   90.00
#
_symmetry.space_group_name_H-M   'P 1'
#
loop_
_entity.id
_entity.type
_entity.pdbx_description
1 polymer ?
#
loop_
_entity_poly.entity_id
_entity_poly.type
_entity_poly.pdbx_seq_one_letter_code
_entity_poly.pdbx_strand_id
1 'polypeptide(L)'
;MEQFINNETTFIKEAATRSLSNTNLGHIVISDSTEGARISGTLGEKNWNNGDYLGVKTFDMLPGDKFGLMLTPNGTIQQLFNNPKATGAIRPLFSLATANPNDGFQLGQIADLTGNGNAFVMEDLRIDRNSDKDYKEIIGLT
;
A
#
# COMPACT_ATOMS: atom_id res chain seq x y z
N MET A 1 10.63 8.40 -9.60
CA MET A 1 10.85 8.09 -8.16
C MET A 1 12.34 8.08 -7.79
N GLU A 2 13.23 7.54 -8.62
CA GLU A 2 14.67 7.42 -8.34
C GLU A 2 15.36 8.74 -7.91
N GLN A 3 15.03 9.86 -8.55
CA GLN A 3 15.58 11.17 -8.18
C GLN A 3 15.27 11.64 -6.74
N PHE A 4 14.31 10.99 -6.07
CA PHE A 4 13.89 11.34 -4.71
C PHE A 4 14.43 10.38 -3.64
N ILE A 5 15.13 9.31 -4.03
CA ILE A 5 15.51 8.21 -3.12
C ILE A 5 16.42 8.67 -1.96
N ASN A 6 17.21 9.73 -2.18
CA ASN A 6 18.14 10.26 -1.18
C ASN A 6 17.45 11.20 -0.17
N ASN A 7 16.16 11.46 -0.31
CA ASN A 7 15.39 12.28 0.62
C ASN A 7 14.01 11.67 0.88
N GLU A 8 13.90 10.95 1.99
CA GLU A 8 12.67 10.26 2.40
C GLU A 8 11.45 11.20 2.41
N THR A 9 11.59 12.42 2.94
CA THR A 9 10.47 13.37 3.00
C THR A 9 9.98 13.75 1.60
N THR A 10 10.90 14.04 0.68
CA THR A 10 10.55 14.38 -0.70
C THR A 10 9.98 13.17 -1.45
N PHE A 11 10.53 11.98 -1.21
CA PHE A 11 10.01 10.73 -1.76
C PHE A 11 8.56 10.47 -1.33
N ILE A 12 8.28 10.59 -0.04
CA ILE A 12 6.94 10.43 0.54
C ILE A 12 5.97 11.47 -0.06
N LYS A 13 6.39 12.74 -0.13
CA LYS A 13 5.55 13.80 -0.69
C LYS A 13 5.22 13.56 -2.15
N GLU A 14 6.18 13.11 -2.96
CA GLU A 14 5.97 12.76 -4.35
C GLU A 14 5.02 11.56 -4.49
N ALA A 15 5.24 10.49 -3.72
CA ALA A 15 4.38 9.30 -3.74
C ALA A 15 2.92 9.65 -3.41
N ALA A 16 2.70 10.50 -2.39
CA ALA A 16 1.39 11.00 -2.04
C ALA A 16 0.78 11.89 -3.14
N THR A 17 1.60 12.75 -3.76
CA THR A 17 1.16 13.62 -4.88
C THR A 17 0.67 12.80 -6.06
N ARG A 18 1.44 11.79 -6.47
CA ARG A 18 1.06 10.88 -7.56
C ARG A 18 -0.20 10.10 -7.24
N SER A 19 -0.30 9.55 -6.04
CA SER A 19 -1.48 8.78 -5.60
C SER A 19 -2.76 9.62 -5.61
N LEU A 20 -2.67 10.89 -5.21
CA LEU A 20 -3.81 11.84 -5.22
C LEU A 20 -4.14 12.40 -6.60
N SER A 21 -3.23 12.25 -7.58
CA SER A 21 -3.47 12.77 -8.93
C SER A 21 -4.61 12.02 -9.65
N ASN A 22 -4.81 10.74 -9.30
CA ASN A 22 -5.72 9.84 -9.99
C ASN A 22 -5.47 9.81 -11.52
N THR A 23 -4.19 9.76 -11.89
CA THR A 23 -3.72 9.68 -13.27
C THR A 23 -2.82 8.46 -13.42
N ASN A 24 -2.31 8.22 -14.64
CA ASN A 24 -1.28 7.22 -14.89
C ASN A 24 0.00 7.37 -14.04
N LEU A 25 0.20 8.48 -13.33
CA LEU A 25 1.27 8.63 -12.35
C LEU A 25 1.02 7.88 -11.04
N GLY A 26 -0.25 7.67 -10.68
CA GLY A 26 -0.65 7.01 -9.45
C GLY A 26 -2.14 7.13 -9.15
N HIS A 27 -2.63 6.15 -8.40
CA HIS A 27 -4.03 6.03 -7.98
C HIS A 27 -4.11 5.62 -6.52
N ILE A 28 -5.22 6.00 -5.86
CA ILE A 28 -5.64 5.33 -4.63
C ILE A 28 -6.37 4.04 -5.05
N VAL A 29 -5.70 2.91 -4.85
CA VAL A 29 -6.23 1.59 -5.25
C VAL A 29 -7.25 1.06 -4.24
N ILE A 30 -7.06 1.29 -2.94
CA ILE A 30 -7.95 0.85 -1.86
C ILE A 30 -8.01 1.96 -0.80
N SER A 31 -9.20 2.19 -0.25
CA SER A 31 -9.44 3.02 0.94
C SER A 31 -10.31 2.25 1.92
N ASP A 32 -9.69 1.57 2.89
CA ASP A 32 -10.35 0.64 3.83
C ASP A 32 -11.46 1.29 4.68
N SER A 33 -11.42 2.60 4.88
CA SER A 33 -12.50 3.33 5.56
C SER A 33 -13.82 3.36 4.78
N THR A 34 -13.78 3.07 3.48
CA THR A 34 -14.91 3.18 2.55
C THR A 34 -15.07 1.96 1.64
N GLU A 35 -14.06 1.10 1.53
CA GLU A 35 -13.98 0.00 0.58
C GLU A 35 -13.57 -1.29 1.29
N GLY A 36 -14.51 -2.22 1.42
CA GLY A 36 -14.25 -3.53 2.02
C GLY A 36 -13.60 -4.50 1.03
N ALA A 37 -12.86 -5.49 1.55
CA ALA A 37 -12.24 -6.50 0.71
C ALA A 37 -13.29 -7.46 0.09
N ARG A 38 -12.98 -8.01 -1.10
CA ARG A 38 -13.84 -9.00 -1.78
C ARG A 38 -13.99 -10.29 -0.98
N ILE A 39 -12.89 -10.70 -0.34
CA ILE A 39 -12.83 -11.93 0.45
C ILE A 39 -13.20 -11.57 1.87
N SER A 40 -14.25 -12.21 2.39
CA SER A 40 -14.61 -12.15 3.80
C SER A 40 -14.66 -13.57 4.35
N GLY A 41 -14.07 -13.76 5.53
CA GLY A 41 -13.92 -15.07 6.15
C GLY A 41 -13.26 -14.96 7.52
N THR A 42 -13.18 -16.08 8.23
CA THR A 42 -12.53 -16.17 9.54
C THR A 42 -11.26 -16.98 9.36
N LEU A 43 -10.11 -16.32 9.21
CA LEU A 43 -8.80 -16.99 9.07
C LEU A 43 -8.12 -17.15 10.45
N GLY A 44 -8.84 -17.72 11.41
CA GLY A 44 -8.35 -17.85 12.79
C GLY A 44 -8.52 -16.59 13.66
N GLU A 45 -9.02 -15.50 13.08
CA GLU A 45 -9.34 -14.25 13.76
C GLU A 45 -10.61 -13.59 13.22
N LYS A 46 -11.09 -12.55 13.93
CA LYS A 46 -12.29 -11.80 13.56
C LYS A 46 -12.03 -11.05 12.25
N ASN A 47 -13.03 -11.04 11.35
CA ASN A 47 -12.98 -10.21 10.16
C ASN A 47 -12.96 -8.72 10.53
N TRP A 48 -11.90 -8.01 10.13
CA TRP A 48 -11.71 -6.57 10.37
C TRP A 48 -12.07 -5.70 9.16
N ASN A 49 -12.49 -6.30 8.04
CA ASN A 49 -12.93 -5.56 6.86
C ASN A 49 -14.09 -4.63 7.22
N ASN A 50 -13.99 -3.38 6.78
CA ASN A 50 -15.03 -2.37 6.95
C ASN A 50 -15.47 -1.83 5.58
N GLY A 51 -16.73 -1.43 5.46
CA GLY A 51 -17.31 -0.95 4.20
C GLY A 51 -17.71 -2.07 3.22
N ASP A 52 -18.28 -1.64 2.09
CA ASP A 52 -18.76 -2.53 1.03
C ASP A 52 -17.66 -2.83 0.01
N TYR A 53 -17.67 -4.03 -0.57
CA TYR A 53 -16.82 -4.34 -1.72
C TYR A 53 -17.33 -3.60 -2.97
N LEU A 54 -16.52 -2.68 -3.50
CA LEU A 54 -16.92 -1.81 -4.63
C LEU A 54 -16.59 -2.38 -6.02
N GLY A 55 -16.13 -3.64 -6.11
CA GLY A 55 -15.80 -4.29 -7.37
C GLY A 55 -14.31 -4.23 -7.72
N VAL A 56 -13.98 -4.72 -8.93
CA VAL A 56 -12.61 -4.74 -9.45
C VAL A 56 -12.30 -3.36 -10.02
N LYS A 57 -11.16 -2.79 -9.62
CA LYS A 57 -10.60 -1.58 -10.24
C LYS A 57 -9.56 -1.98 -11.29
N THR A 58 -9.64 -1.33 -12.45
CA THR A 58 -8.68 -1.50 -13.54
C THR A 58 -7.98 -0.16 -13.78
N PHE A 59 -6.67 -0.21 -13.96
CA PHE A 59 -5.84 0.95 -14.21
C PHE A 59 -5.00 0.71 -15.46
N ASP A 60 -4.91 1.73 -16.31
CA ASP A 60 -4.10 1.64 -17.53
C ASP A 60 -2.62 1.70 -17.17
N MET A 61 -1.84 0.78 -17.74
CA MET A 61 -0.39 0.73 -17.62
C MET A 61 0.23 0.63 -19.01
N LEU A 62 1.34 1.33 -19.24
CA LEU A 62 2.12 1.18 -20.46
C LEU A 62 3.02 -0.06 -20.37
N PRO A 63 3.29 -0.74 -21.50
CA PRO A 63 4.26 -1.83 -21.53
C PRO A 63 5.62 -1.39 -20.96
N GLY A 64 6.10 -2.10 -19.94
CA GLY A 64 7.36 -1.78 -19.26
C GLY A 64 7.25 -0.84 -18.05
N ASP A 65 6.04 -0.36 -17.74
CA ASP A 65 5.81 0.41 -16.51
C ASP A 65 6.17 -0.40 -15.27
N LYS A 66 6.75 0.31 -14.30
CA LYS A 66 7.02 -0.22 -12.96
C LYS A 66 6.14 0.53 -11.98
N PHE A 67 5.42 -0.21 -11.14
CA PHE A 67 4.67 0.37 -10.04
C PHE A 67 5.28 -0.03 -8.70
N GLY A 68 4.95 0.75 -7.68
CA GLY A 68 5.21 0.44 -6.28
C GLY A 68 3.96 0.70 -5.47
N LEU A 69 3.83 0.03 -4.34
CA LEU A 69 2.73 0.22 -3.42
C LEU A 69 3.17 1.09 -2.25
N MET A 70 2.26 1.93 -1.80
CA MET A 70 2.38 2.75 -0.60
C MET A 70 1.11 2.56 0.23
N LEU A 71 1.28 2.26 1.51
CA LEU A 71 0.18 2.12 2.46
C LEU A 71 0.35 3.12 3.60
N THR A 72 -0.72 3.83 3.94
CA THR A 72 -0.82 4.66 5.14
C THR A 72 -1.74 3.93 6.13
N PRO A 73 -1.19 3.27 7.18
CA PRO A 73 -1.97 2.35 8.01
C PRO A 73 -3.15 3.00 8.73
N ASN A 74 -2.92 4.13 9.38
CA ASN A 74 -3.95 4.84 10.14
C ASN A 74 -4.02 6.30 9.72
N GLY A 75 -4.45 6.53 8.48
CA GLY A 75 -4.61 7.86 7.94
C GLY A 75 -5.02 7.88 6.48
N THR A 76 -5.02 9.06 5.89
CA THR A 76 -5.29 9.27 4.47
C THR A 76 -4.03 9.70 3.73
N ILE A 77 -3.99 9.41 2.44
CA ILE A 77 -2.93 9.93 1.56
C ILE A 77 -2.90 11.47 1.58
N GLN A 78 -4.05 12.12 1.78
CA GLN A 78 -4.12 13.58 1.95
C GLN A 78 -3.38 14.06 3.21
N GLN A 79 -3.52 13.36 4.33
CA GLN A 79 -2.78 13.68 5.56
C GLN A 79 -1.27 13.54 5.35
N LEU A 80 -0.85 12.46 4.67
CA LEU A 80 0.55 12.23 4.34
C LEU A 80 1.11 13.29 3.37
N PHE A 81 0.32 13.69 2.38
CA PHE A 81 0.67 14.80 1.50
C PHE A 81 0.85 16.09 2.31
N ASN A 82 -0.07 16.41 3.22
CA ASN A 82 0.02 17.62 4.04
C ASN A 82 1.20 17.59 5.02
N ASN A 83 1.55 16.41 5.56
CA ASN A 83 2.66 16.22 6.48
C ASN A 83 3.52 15.00 6.10
N PRO A 84 4.44 15.12 5.14
CA PRO A 84 5.26 14.00 4.68
C PRO A 84 6.31 13.53 5.71
N LYS A 85 6.43 14.22 6.85
CA LYS A 85 7.30 13.84 7.97
C LYS A 85 6.51 13.14 9.09
N ALA A 86 5.26 12.76 8.84
CA ALA A 86 4.43 12.07 9.82
C ALA A 86 5.11 10.78 10.31
N THR A 87 5.00 10.54 11.62
CA THR A 87 5.57 9.36 12.29
C THR A 87 4.47 8.52 12.91
N GLY A 88 4.82 7.40 13.55
CA GLY A 88 3.84 6.50 14.16
C GLY A 88 2.98 5.80 13.12
N ALA A 89 1.68 5.66 13.40
CA ALA A 89 0.74 4.91 12.57
C ALA A 89 0.33 5.62 11.25
N ILE A 90 0.72 6.89 11.06
CA ILE A 90 0.52 7.63 9.81
C ILE A 90 1.72 7.46 8.86
N ARG A 91 2.87 6.98 9.37
CA ARG A 91 4.06 6.82 8.54
C ARG A 91 3.80 5.77 7.44
N PRO A 92 4.09 6.07 6.17
CA PRO A 92 3.81 5.15 5.09
C PRO A 92 4.74 3.94 5.12
N LEU A 93 4.22 2.84 4.63
CA LEU A 93 4.95 1.62 4.30
C LEU A 93 5.08 1.53 2.78
N PHE A 94 6.24 1.16 2.28
CA PHE A 94 6.50 1.05 0.84
C PHE A 94 6.87 -0.38 0.43
N SER A 95 6.43 -0.77 -0.78
CA SER A 95 6.86 -2.01 -1.44
C SER A 95 8.33 -2.04 -1.84
N LEU A 96 9.00 -0.88 -1.81
CA LEU A 96 10.38 -0.69 -2.23
C LEU A 96 11.28 -0.65 -0.98
N ALA A 97 12.14 -1.66 -0.84
CA ALA A 97 13.00 -1.83 0.35
C ALA A 97 13.90 -0.62 0.67
N THR A 98 14.35 0.10 -0.37
CA THR A 98 15.21 1.29 -0.26
C THR A 98 14.50 2.54 0.25
N ALA A 99 13.17 2.50 0.44
CA ALA A 99 12.38 3.61 0.98
C ALA A 99 12.02 3.41 2.46
N ASN A 100 12.41 2.29 3.08
CA ASN A 100 12.18 1.99 4.49
C ASN A 100 13.43 2.31 5.32
N PRO A 101 13.29 2.75 6.59
CA PRO A 101 14.46 2.94 7.46
C PRO A 101 15.24 1.64 7.64
N ASN A 102 16.58 1.73 7.54
CA ASN A 102 17.56 0.64 7.58
C ASN A 102 17.65 -0.26 6.33
N ASP A 103 17.15 0.16 5.16
CA ASP A 103 17.13 -0.65 3.93
C ASP A 103 16.49 -2.04 4.13
N GLY A 104 15.66 -2.15 5.18
CA GLY A 104 15.07 -3.40 5.59
C GLY A 104 14.04 -3.83 4.56
N PHE A 105 14.31 -4.94 3.88
CA PHE A 105 13.25 -5.76 3.31
C PHE A 105 12.40 -6.23 4.49
N GLN A 106 11.28 -5.55 4.76
CA GLN A 106 10.27 -6.05 5.69
C GLN A 106 9.57 -7.21 4.99
N LEU A 107 10.28 -8.34 4.92
CA LEU A 107 9.80 -9.61 4.37
C LEU A 107 8.45 -9.93 4.98
N GLY A 108 7.43 -10.02 4.13
CA GLY A 108 6.05 -10.36 4.48
C GLY A 108 5.04 -9.23 4.34
N GLN A 109 5.47 -7.98 4.08
CA GLN A 109 4.53 -6.88 3.84
C GLN A 109 3.97 -6.87 2.43
N ILE A 110 4.55 -7.58 1.46
CA ILE A 110 3.94 -7.86 0.16
C ILE A 110 4.29 -9.29 -0.20
N ALA A 111 3.29 -10.18 -0.21
CA ALA A 111 3.47 -11.53 -0.74
C ALA A 111 2.65 -11.68 -2.02
N ASP A 112 3.32 -12.15 -3.08
CA ASP A 112 2.61 -12.69 -4.24
C ASP A 112 2.05 -14.06 -3.83
N LEU A 113 0.75 -14.10 -3.52
CA LEU A 113 0.07 -15.31 -3.08
C LEU A 113 0.02 -16.41 -4.15
N THR A 114 0.21 -16.04 -5.42
CA THR A 114 0.07 -16.95 -6.57
C THR A 114 1.41 -17.40 -7.15
N GLY A 115 2.48 -16.66 -6.87
CA GLY A 115 3.78 -16.82 -7.54
C GLY A 115 3.79 -16.38 -9.02
N ASN A 116 2.69 -15.78 -9.49
CA ASN A 116 2.46 -15.38 -10.88
C ASN A 116 2.29 -13.87 -11.06
N GLY A 117 2.43 -13.07 -9.99
CA GLY A 117 2.31 -11.61 -10.01
C GLY A 117 0.88 -11.07 -9.95
N ASN A 118 -0.10 -11.91 -9.59
CA ASN A 118 -1.52 -11.60 -9.74
C ASN A 118 -2.26 -11.35 -8.42
N ALA A 119 -1.66 -11.63 -7.27
CA ALA A 119 -2.30 -11.33 -5.98
C ALA A 119 -1.26 -10.91 -4.96
N PHE A 120 -1.31 -9.67 -4.54
CA PHE A 120 -0.44 -9.06 -3.55
C PHE A 120 -1.20 -8.84 -2.26
N VAL A 121 -0.62 -9.21 -1.13
CA VAL A 121 -1.18 -8.93 0.21
C VAL A 121 -0.31 -7.95 0.96
N MET A 122 -0.87 -6.91 1.55
CA MET A 122 -0.13 -5.91 2.32
C MET A 122 -0.55 -5.81 3.77
N GLU A 123 0.40 -6.06 4.67
CA GLU A 123 0.24 -5.88 6.11
C GLU A 123 0.34 -4.39 6.47
N ASP A 124 -0.64 -3.87 7.19
CA ASP A 124 -0.68 -2.47 7.62
C ASP A 124 0.14 -2.20 8.90
N LEU A 125 0.44 -3.24 9.65
CA LEU A 125 1.41 -3.24 10.73
C LEU A 125 2.81 -3.65 10.26
N ARG A 126 3.81 -3.25 11.04
CA ARG A 126 5.18 -3.71 10.80
C ARG A 126 5.33 -5.12 11.35
N ILE A 127 5.82 -6.02 10.50
CA ILE A 127 6.07 -7.43 10.86
C ILE A 127 7.15 -7.58 11.93
N ASP A 128 8.08 -6.61 12.02
CA ASP A 128 9.08 -6.57 13.09
C ASP A 128 8.53 -6.02 14.43
N ARG A 129 7.20 -5.84 14.52
CA ARG A 129 6.43 -5.47 15.72
C ARG A 129 5.29 -6.47 15.93
N ASN A 130 4.35 -6.13 16.82
CA ASN A 130 3.09 -6.85 17.04
C ASN A 130 2.14 -6.68 15.84
N SER A 131 2.52 -7.21 14.68
CA SER A 131 1.60 -7.44 13.56
C SER A 131 0.48 -8.38 14.01
N ASP A 132 -0.76 -8.02 13.71
CA ASP A 132 -1.94 -8.86 13.90
C ASP A 132 -2.23 -9.76 12.70
N LYS A 133 -1.58 -9.50 11.54
CA LYS A 133 -1.61 -10.33 10.33
C LYS A 133 -2.90 -10.17 9.51
N ASP A 134 -3.53 -9.00 9.57
CA ASP A 134 -4.75 -8.67 8.81
C ASP A 134 -4.43 -8.06 7.43
N TYR A 135 -3.90 -8.91 6.56
CA TYR A 135 -3.49 -8.54 5.21
C TYR A 135 -4.59 -7.82 4.38
N LYS A 136 -4.25 -6.68 3.78
CA LYS A 136 -5.06 -6.01 2.73
C LYS A 136 -4.71 -6.56 1.35
N GLU A 137 -5.69 -7.05 0.59
CA GLU A 137 -5.41 -7.74 -0.69
C GLU A 137 -5.60 -6.86 -1.93
N ILE A 138 -4.66 -6.96 -2.87
CA ILE A 138 -4.71 -6.41 -4.22
C ILE A 138 -4.58 -7.57 -5.20
N ILE A 139 -5.64 -7.86 -5.95
CA ILE A 139 -5.62 -8.90 -7.00
C ILE A 139 -5.49 -8.22 -8.36
N GLY A 140 -4.35 -8.42 -9.03
CA GLY A 140 -4.15 -8.11 -10.44
C GLY A 140 -4.74 -9.20 -11.32
N LEU A 141 -5.60 -8.82 -12.27
CA LEU A 141 -6.04 -9.70 -13.34
C LEU A 141 -5.24 -9.35 -14.59
N THR A 142 -4.48 -10.31 -15.12
CA THR A 142 -3.90 -10.28 -16.47
C THR A 142 -4.95 -10.55 -17.54
#